data_AF-A0A392M4F5-F1
#
_entry.id   AF-A0A392M4F5-F1
#
_cell.length_a   1.000
_cell.length_b   1.000
_cell.length_c   1.000
_cell.angle_alpha   90.00
_cell.angle_beta   90.00
_cell.angle_gamma   90.00
#
_symmetry.space_group_name_H-M   'P 1'
#
loop_
_entity.id
_entity.type
_entity.pdbx_description
1 polymer ?
#
loop_
_entity_poly.entity_id
_entity_poly.type
_entity_poly.pdbx_seq_one_letter_code
_entity_poly.pdbx_strand_id
1 'polypeptide(L)'
;EPGNFVITFPRSYHGGFNLGLNCAEAVNFAPADWLPHGSFGADLYKRFHKTAVLSHEELLCVVAQYGEVDSRGSSYLKAELLTIIDREKSWREKLWKNGIVKSSRLAPRKCPQYVGTEEDPACIICQQYLYLSAVVCSCRPSSFVCLEVNECD
;
A
#
# COMPACT_ATOMS: atom_id res chain seq x y z
N GLU A 1 -28.63 18.60 5.25
CA GLU A 1 -29.22 19.31 6.41
C GLU A 1 -28.64 18.72 7.69
N PRO A 2 -28.75 19.39 8.84
CA PRO A 2 -28.28 18.83 10.11
C PRO A 2 -28.89 17.44 10.37
N GLY A 3 -28.07 16.50 10.85
CA GLY A 3 -28.49 15.11 11.09
C GLY A 3 -28.39 14.17 9.89
N ASN A 4 -28.06 14.67 8.69
CA ASN A 4 -27.84 13.82 7.52
C ASN A 4 -26.38 13.36 7.40
N PHE A 5 -26.19 12.15 6.87
CA PHE A 5 -24.88 11.64 6.46
C PHE A 5 -24.65 11.83 4.96
N VAL A 6 -23.39 12.06 4.60
CA VAL A 6 -22.92 12.05 3.22
C VAL A 6 -21.84 10.96 3.12
N ILE A 7 -22.06 9.97 2.27
CA ILE A 7 -21.09 8.89 2.02
C ILE A 7 -20.40 9.18 0.68
N THR A 8 -19.08 9.26 0.71
CA THR A 8 -18.23 9.40 -0.48
C THR A 8 -17.61 8.04 -0.79
N PHE A 9 -17.93 7.49 -1.96
CA PHE A 9 -17.42 6.19 -2.40
C PHE A 9 -15.99 6.29 -2.95
N PRO A 10 -15.24 5.17 -3.02
CA PRO A 10 -13.89 5.16 -3.55
C PRO A 10 -13.81 5.82 -4.94
N ARG A 11 -12.84 6.71 -5.12
CA ARG A 11 -12.60 7.47 -6.37
C ARG A 11 -13.74 8.42 -6.79
N SER A 12 -14.72 8.68 -5.94
CA SER A 12 -15.73 9.71 -6.21
C SER A 12 -15.17 11.10 -5.87
N TYR A 13 -14.88 11.87 -6.91
CA TYR A 13 -14.53 13.29 -6.76
C TYR A 13 -15.76 14.05 -6.25
N HIS A 14 -15.53 14.90 -5.26
CA HIS A 14 -16.58 15.73 -4.67
C HIS A 14 -16.01 17.13 -4.41
N GLY A 15 -16.91 18.13 -4.45
CA GLY A 15 -16.62 19.51 -4.12
C GLY A 15 -17.87 20.14 -3.53
N GLY A 16 -17.71 21.17 -2.70
CA GLY A 16 -18.84 21.79 -2.02
C GLY A 16 -18.47 23.11 -1.35
N PHE A 17 -19.50 23.84 -0.93
CA PHE A 17 -19.39 25.08 -0.17
C PHE A 17 -20.51 25.13 0.89
N ASN A 18 -20.31 25.93 1.92
CA ASN A 18 -21.30 26.11 2.99
C ASN A 18 -22.22 27.29 2.68
N LEU A 19 -23.54 27.11 2.89
CA LEU A 19 -24.54 28.17 2.71
C LEU A 19 -24.68 29.10 3.92
N GLY A 20 -24.06 28.75 5.05
CA GLY A 20 -24.12 29.50 6.30
C GLY A 20 -23.23 28.86 7.37
N LEU A 21 -23.30 29.36 8.61
CA LEU A 21 -22.55 28.80 9.73
C LEU A 21 -23.08 27.38 10.05
N ASN A 22 -22.17 26.40 10.05
CA ASN A 22 -22.47 25.02 10.41
C ASN A 22 -21.26 24.35 11.09
N CYS A 23 -21.45 23.10 11.52
CA CYS A 23 -20.41 22.23 12.04
C CYS A 23 -20.59 20.84 11.43
N ALA A 24 -19.50 20.22 10.96
CA ALA A 24 -19.49 18.89 10.37
C ALA A 24 -18.24 18.12 10.82
N GLU A 25 -18.34 16.80 10.85
CA GLU A 25 -17.24 15.88 11.13
C GLU A 25 -17.17 14.85 9.99
N ALA A 26 -15.96 14.40 9.65
CA ALA A 26 -15.73 13.44 8.59
C ALA A 26 -14.65 12.43 8.97
N VAL A 27 -14.81 11.19 8.48
CA VAL A 27 -13.84 10.11 8.69
C VAL A 27 -13.70 9.29 7.40
N ASN A 28 -12.49 8.78 7.17
CA ASN A 28 -12.24 7.79 6.12
C ASN A 28 -12.35 6.38 6.71
N PHE A 29 -12.97 5.46 5.99
CA PHE A 29 -13.06 4.06 6.37
C PHE A 29 -12.89 3.16 5.14
N ALA A 30 -12.50 1.91 5.37
CA ALA A 30 -12.17 0.93 4.34
C ALA A 30 -12.85 -0.41 4.64
N PRO A 31 -14.09 -0.64 4.15
CA PRO A 31 -14.73 -1.95 4.24
C PRO A 31 -13.99 -3.00 3.38
N ALA A 32 -14.30 -4.29 3.51
CA ALA A 32 -13.51 -5.33 2.86
C ALA A 32 -13.53 -5.27 1.31
N ASP A 33 -14.62 -4.77 0.71
CA ASP A 33 -14.74 -4.51 -0.73
C ASP A 33 -13.90 -3.32 -1.20
N TRP A 34 -13.31 -2.54 -0.28
CA TRP A 34 -12.33 -1.50 -0.60
C TRP A 34 -10.95 -2.06 -0.98
N LEU A 35 -10.58 -3.28 -0.55
CA LEU A 35 -9.23 -3.80 -0.74
C LEU A 35 -8.72 -3.70 -2.19
N PRO A 36 -9.50 -4.11 -3.22
CA PRO A 36 -9.08 -3.96 -4.62
C PRO A 36 -8.88 -2.50 -5.06
N HIS A 37 -9.65 -1.56 -4.49
CA HIS A 37 -9.47 -0.13 -4.72
C HIS A 37 -8.20 0.41 -4.06
N GLY A 38 -7.81 -0.16 -2.92
CA GLY A 38 -6.56 0.15 -2.23
C GLY A 38 -5.33 -0.23 -3.07
N SER A 39 -5.30 -1.45 -3.62
CA SER A 39 -4.26 -1.89 -4.55
C SER A 39 -4.16 -0.98 -5.77
N PHE A 40 -5.30 -0.68 -6.41
CA PHE A 40 -5.32 0.24 -7.54
C PHE A 40 -4.81 1.65 -7.17
N GLY A 41 -5.18 2.15 -5.99
CA GLY A 41 -4.69 3.42 -5.47
C GLY A 41 -3.18 3.43 -5.25
N ALA A 42 -2.63 2.36 -4.68
CA ALA A 42 -1.19 2.19 -4.48
C ALA A 42 -0.42 2.18 -5.81
N ASP A 43 -0.95 1.51 -6.84
CA ASP A 43 -0.36 1.52 -8.18
C ASP A 43 -0.37 2.92 -8.82
N LEU A 44 -1.45 3.69 -8.64
CA LEU A 44 -1.49 5.07 -9.11
C LEU A 44 -0.50 5.96 -8.35
N TYR A 45 -0.39 5.79 -7.03
CA TYR A 45 0.56 6.56 -6.22
C TYR A 45 1.99 6.28 -6.65
N LYS A 46 2.31 5.01 -6.90
CA LYS A 46 3.58 4.59 -7.47
C LYS A 46 3.85 5.25 -8.82
N ARG A 47 2.91 5.14 -9.77
CA ARG A 47 3.03 5.66 -11.13
C ARG A 47 3.21 7.18 -11.18
N PHE A 48 2.57 7.89 -10.26
CA PHE A 48 2.65 9.36 -10.20
C PHE A 48 3.67 9.86 -9.18
N HIS A 49 4.52 8.98 -8.63
CA HIS A 49 5.52 9.32 -7.60
C HIS A 49 4.93 10.08 -6.40
N LYS A 50 3.68 9.78 -6.05
CA LYS A 50 2.98 10.37 -4.92
C LYS A 50 3.31 9.58 -3.66
N THR A 51 3.73 10.29 -2.61
CA THR A 51 4.05 9.70 -1.31
C THR A 51 2.88 8.86 -0.79
N ALA A 52 3.18 7.60 -0.48
CA ALA A 52 2.23 6.69 0.14
C ALA A 52 1.86 7.16 1.56
N VAL A 53 0.59 7.02 1.92
CA VAL A 53 0.14 7.25 3.31
C VAL A 53 0.38 5.99 4.15
N LEU A 54 0.29 4.81 3.54
CA LEU A 54 0.55 3.50 4.16
C LEU A 54 1.00 2.49 3.10
N SER A 55 1.59 1.38 3.54
CA SER A 55 1.88 0.24 2.66
C SER A 55 0.62 -0.63 2.50
N HIS A 56 0.09 -0.74 1.28
CA HIS A 56 -1.07 -1.59 1.02
C HIS A 56 -0.74 -3.08 1.21
N GLU A 57 0.48 -3.50 0.84
CA GLU A 57 0.97 -4.86 1.04
C GLU A 57 1.05 -5.22 2.53
N GLU A 58 1.56 -4.29 3.35
CA GLU A 58 1.60 -4.46 4.80
C GLU A 58 0.19 -4.59 5.37
N LEU A 59 -0.72 -3.70 4.96
CA LEU A 59 -2.12 -3.76 5.39
C LEU A 59 -2.74 -5.14 5.11
N LEU A 60 -2.55 -5.68 3.90
CA LEU A 60 -3.06 -7.01 3.54
C LEU A 60 -2.45 -8.10 4.45
N CYS A 61 -1.13 -8.04 4.71
CA CYS A 61 -0.46 -9.00 5.58
C CYS A 61 -0.88 -8.90 7.05
N VAL A 62 -1.11 -7.69 7.56
CA VAL A 62 -1.58 -7.46 8.94
C VAL A 62 -3.01 -7.98 9.08
N VAL A 63 -3.91 -7.64 8.16
CA VAL A 63 -5.30 -8.12 8.18
C VAL A 63 -5.35 -9.63 8.07
N ALA A 64 -4.50 -10.25 7.24
CA ALA A 64 -4.44 -11.70 7.10
C ALA A 64 -3.94 -12.44 8.35
N GLN A 65 -3.06 -11.81 9.14
CA GLN A 65 -2.46 -12.44 10.32
C GLN A 65 -3.22 -12.15 11.61
N TYR A 66 -3.80 -10.96 11.73
CA TYR A 66 -4.35 -10.44 12.98
C TYR A 66 -5.78 -9.92 12.87
N GLY A 67 -6.33 -9.82 11.65
CA GLY A 67 -7.67 -9.30 11.42
C GLY A 67 -8.76 -10.36 11.56
N GLU A 68 -9.91 -9.94 12.09
CA GLU A 68 -11.14 -10.72 12.00
C GLU A 68 -11.88 -10.35 10.72
N VAL A 69 -12.03 -11.32 9.81
CA VAL A 69 -12.62 -11.10 8.50
C VAL A 69 -13.72 -12.12 8.26
N ASP A 70 -14.89 -11.66 7.82
CA ASP A 70 -15.99 -12.54 7.44
C ASP A 70 -15.68 -13.30 6.14
N SER A 71 -16.60 -14.20 5.73
CA SER A 71 -16.41 -15.02 4.53
C SER A 71 -16.28 -14.19 3.25
N ARG A 72 -16.98 -13.05 3.18
CA ARG A 72 -16.93 -12.14 2.05
C ARG A 72 -15.61 -11.37 2.02
N GLY A 73 -15.18 -10.79 3.14
CA GLY A 73 -13.90 -10.10 3.21
C GLY A 73 -12.72 -11.03 2.97
N SER A 74 -12.82 -12.30 3.39
CA SER A 74 -11.80 -13.32 3.14
C SER A 74 -11.59 -13.58 1.65
N SER A 75 -12.63 -13.46 0.81
CA SER A 75 -12.50 -13.65 -0.64
C SER A 75 -11.74 -12.49 -1.29
N TYR A 76 -12.05 -11.24 -0.91
CA TYR A 76 -11.31 -10.06 -1.37
C TYR A 76 -9.86 -10.12 -0.92
N LEU A 77 -9.62 -10.37 0.37
CA LEU A 77 -8.27 -10.47 0.94
C LEU A 77 -7.44 -11.55 0.24
N LYS A 78 -8.02 -12.74 0.01
CA LYS A 78 -7.33 -13.83 -0.68
C LYS A 78 -6.96 -13.46 -2.11
N ALA A 79 -7.86 -12.80 -2.84
CA ALA A 79 -7.60 -12.37 -4.22
C ALA A 79 -6.44 -11.37 -4.29
N GLU A 80 -6.43 -10.37 -3.40
CA GLU A 80 -5.35 -9.38 -3.33
C GLU A 80 -4.03 -10.01 -2.89
N LEU A 81 -4.04 -10.90 -1.89
CA LEU A 81 -2.84 -11.63 -1.44
C LEU A 81 -2.21 -12.47 -2.56
N LEU A 82 -3.03 -13.19 -3.34
CA LEU A 82 -2.53 -13.97 -4.47
C LEU A 82 -1.88 -13.06 -5.53
N THR A 83 -2.48 -11.89 -5.78
CA THR A 83 -1.94 -10.91 -6.72
C THR A 83 -0.58 -10.38 -6.28
N ILE A 84 -0.44 -9.97 -5.01
CA ILE A 84 0.86 -9.48 -4.51
C ILE A 84 1.92 -10.58 -4.50
N ILE A 85 1.55 -11.82 -4.17
CA ILE A 85 2.48 -12.97 -4.16
C ILE A 85 3.00 -13.25 -5.57
N ASP A 86 2.11 -13.29 -6.58
CA ASP A 86 2.50 -13.56 -7.96
C ASP A 86 3.38 -12.44 -8.53
N ARG A 87 3.02 -11.18 -8.26
CA ARG A 87 3.80 -10.00 -8.64
C ARG A 87 5.19 -10.01 -8.01
N GLU A 88 5.26 -10.23 -6.70
CA GLU A 88 6.51 -10.29 -5.94
C GLU A 88 7.43 -11.40 -6.45
N LYS A 89 6.89 -12.61 -6.65
CA LYS A 89 7.63 -13.74 -7.22
C LYS A 89 8.17 -13.41 -8.61
N SER A 90 7.32 -12.89 -9.49
CA SER A 90 7.68 -12.53 -10.86
C SER A 90 8.82 -11.52 -10.92
N TRP A 91 8.78 -10.48 -10.08
CA TRP A 91 9.83 -9.47 -10.05
C TRP A 91 11.13 -9.98 -9.43
N ARG A 92 11.08 -10.79 -8.37
CA ARG A 92 12.27 -11.45 -7.83
C ARG A 92 12.96 -12.32 -8.87
N GLU A 93 12.20 -13.10 -9.64
CA GLU A 93 12.75 -13.92 -10.73
C GLU A 93 13.38 -13.08 -11.85
N LYS A 94 12.75 -11.96 -12.24
CA LYS A 94 13.31 -11.02 -13.23
C LYS A 94 14.64 -10.43 -12.77
N LEU A 95 14.71 -9.94 -11.53
CA LEU A 95 15.93 -9.36 -10.96
C LEU A 95 17.05 -10.40 -10.84
N TRP A 96 16.72 -11.63 -10.44
CA TRP A 96 17.68 -12.74 -10.41
C TRP A 96 18.28 -13.02 -11.80
N LYS A 97 17.43 -13.12 -12.82
CA LYS A 97 17.88 -13.32 -14.23
C LYS A 97 18.75 -12.17 -14.73
N ASN A 98 18.53 -10.95 -14.21
CA ASN A 98 19.30 -9.75 -14.55
C ASN A 98 20.57 -9.57 -13.70
N GLY A 99 20.95 -10.57 -12.90
CA GLY A 99 22.23 -10.60 -12.17
C GLY A 99 22.19 -10.14 -10.71
N ILE A 100 21.02 -9.76 -10.18
CA ILE A 100 20.85 -9.47 -8.75
C ILE A 100 20.59 -10.77 -8.00
N VAL A 101 21.67 -11.39 -7.52
CA VAL A 101 21.64 -12.74 -6.91
C VAL A 101 21.84 -12.75 -5.39
N LYS A 102 22.36 -11.66 -4.82
CA LYS A 102 22.57 -11.56 -3.37
C LYS A 102 21.27 -11.09 -2.71
N SER A 103 20.87 -11.75 -1.62
CA SER A 103 19.70 -11.39 -0.84
C SER A 103 19.97 -11.48 0.66
N SER A 104 19.22 -10.69 1.42
CA SER A 104 19.18 -10.72 2.88
C SER A 104 17.75 -10.45 3.33
N ARG A 105 17.39 -10.92 4.53
CA ARG A 105 16.06 -10.68 5.08
C ARG A 105 15.92 -9.22 5.51
N LEU A 106 14.81 -8.58 5.18
CA LEU A 106 14.45 -7.29 5.75
C LEU A 106 14.21 -7.43 7.26
N ALA A 107 14.57 -6.39 8.02
CA ALA A 107 14.30 -6.37 9.45
C ALA A 107 12.77 -6.44 9.68
N PRO A 108 12.31 -7.24 10.66
CA PRO A 108 10.88 -7.30 10.97
C PRO A 108 10.40 -5.95 11.51
N ARG A 109 9.11 -5.67 11.32
CA ARG A 109 8.45 -4.51 11.91
C ARG A 109 8.48 -4.62 13.44
N LYS A 110 8.70 -3.48 14.12
CA LYS A 110 8.67 -3.41 15.60
C LYS A 110 7.30 -3.80 16.15
N CYS A 111 6.23 -3.39 15.46
CA CYS A 111 4.85 -3.64 15.84
C CYS A 111 4.09 -4.32 14.68
N PRO A 112 4.24 -5.63 14.49
CA PRO A 112 3.72 -6.34 13.30
C PRO A 112 2.19 -6.37 13.21
N GLN A 113 1.47 -6.03 14.28
CA GLN A 113 0.02 -5.96 14.32
C GLN A 113 -0.55 -4.61 13.85
N TYR A 114 0.30 -3.63 13.58
CA TYR A 114 -0.09 -2.31 13.09
C TYR A 114 0.63 -1.99 11.78
N VAL A 115 -0.03 -1.21 10.92
CA VAL A 115 0.56 -0.73 9.67
C VAL A 115 1.44 0.48 9.97
N GLY A 116 2.71 0.42 9.57
CA GLY A 116 3.71 1.47 9.81
C GLY A 116 3.73 2.51 8.71
N THR A 117 4.25 3.71 9.02
CA THR A 117 4.34 4.82 8.06
C THR A 117 5.64 5.61 8.21
N GLU A 118 5.97 6.16 9.37
CA GLU A 118 7.05 7.17 9.46
C GLU A 118 8.48 6.62 9.52
N GLU A 119 8.69 5.42 10.08
CA GLU A 119 10.03 4.80 10.19
C GLU A 119 10.33 3.80 9.06
N ASP A 120 9.38 3.62 8.13
CA ASP A 120 9.43 2.55 7.16
C ASP A 120 10.26 2.95 5.93
N PRO A 121 11.12 2.04 5.42
CA PRO A 121 11.92 2.34 4.24
C PRO A 121 10.98 2.57 3.05
N ALA A 122 11.24 3.64 2.30
CA ALA A 122 10.50 3.97 1.09
C ALA A 122 11.43 3.94 -0.13
N CYS A 123 10.84 3.65 -1.29
CA CYS A 123 11.54 3.74 -2.56
C CYS A 123 11.93 5.19 -2.84
N ILE A 124 13.23 5.43 -3.06
CA ILE A 124 13.73 6.79 -3.36
C ILE A 124 13.22 7.34 -4.71
N ILE A 125 12.63 6.49 -5.56
CA ILE A 125 12.11 6.90 -6.87
C ILE A 125 10.58 7.08 -6.81
N CYS A 126 9.83 6.03 -6.49
CA CYS A 126 8.36 6.06 -6.55
C CYS A 126 7.67 6.46 -5.23
N GLN A 127 8.43 6.71 -4.15
CA GLN A 127 7.92 7.17 -2.86
C GLN A 127 6.93 6.20 -2.18
N GLN A 128 6.95 4.92 -2.56
CA GLN A 128 6.15 3.87 -1.92
C GLN A 128 6.95 3.16 -0.81
N TYR A 129 6.27 2.80 0.28
CA TYR A 129 6.86 2.00 1.35
C TYR A 129 7.25 0.60 0.87
N LEU A 130 8.38 0.10 1.36
CA LEU A 130 8.98 -1.16 0.97
C LEU A 130 8.77 -2.19 2.09
N TYR A 131 7.72 -2.99 1.94
CA TYR A 131 7.34 -3.98 2.95
C TYR A 131 7.84 -5.39 2.61
N LEU A 132 7.47 -5.92 1.43
CA LEU A 132 7.84 -7.28 1.04
C LEU A 132 9.32 -7.42 0.67
N SER A 133 9.85 -6.42 -0.03
CA SER A 133 11.21 -6.43 -0.54
C SER A 133 11.70 -5.03 -0.95
N ALA A 134 13.02 -4.93 -1.08
CA ALA A 134 13.71 -3.76 -1.59
C ALA A 134 14.99 -4.21 -2.30
N VAL A 135 15.46 -3.42 -3.28
CA VAL A 135 16.80 -3.52 -3.83
C VAL A 135 17.68 -2.44 -3.20
N VAL A 136 18.87 -2.85 -2.77
CA VAL A 136 19.89 -1.98 -2.19
C VAL A 136 21.22 -2.25 -2.88
N CYS A 137 21.98 -1.19 -3.12
CA CYS A 137 23.33 -1.29 -3.67
C CYS A 137 24.36 -0.96 -2.58
N SER A 138 25.48 -1.68 -2.54
CA SER A 138 26.59 -1.39 -1.63
C SER A 138 27.20 0.01 -1.84
N CYS A 139 27.02 0.60 -3.03
CA CYS A 139 27.43 1.97 -3.32
C CYS A 139 26.61 3.02 -2.53
N ARG A 140 25.37 2.69 -2.15
CA ARG A 140 24.46 3.56 -1.38
C ARG A 140 23.63 2.73 -0.39
N PRO A 141 24.19 2.32 0.75
CA PRO A 141 23.52 1.42 1.69
C PRO A 141 22.24 1.98 2.33
N SER A 142 22.07 3.30 2.35
CA SER A 142 20.89 3.99 2.88
C SER A 142 19.80 4.25 1.84
N SER A 143 20.02 3.85 0.58
CA SER A 143 19.07 4.05 -0.51
C SER A 143 18.40 2.74 -0.89
N PHE A 144 17.08 2.75 -0.92
CA PHE A 144 16.25 1.60 -1.23
C PHE A 144 15.38 1.90 -2.44
N VAL A 145 15.22 0.93 -3.33
CA VAL A 145 14.27 1.01 -4.45
C VAL A 145 13.35 -0.21 -4.46
N CYS A 146 12.13 -0.03 -4.98
CA CYS A 146 11.22 -1.15 -5.20
C CYS A 146 11.72 -2.05 -6.34
N LEU A 147 11.16 -3.25 -6.49
CA LEU A 147 11.64 -4.22 -7.49
C LEU A 147 11.37 -3.81 -8.95
N GLU A 148 10.43 -2.88 -9.19
CA GLU A 148 9.99 -2.46 -10.52
C GLU A 148 10.84 -1.30 -11.06
N VAL A 149 12.16 -1.48 -11.05
CA VAL A 149 13.13 -0.41 -11.30
C VAL A 149 12.96 0.22 -12.70
N ASN A 150 12.59 -0.57 -13.71
CA ASN A 150 12.44 -0.09 -15.10
C ASN A 150 11.11 0.65 -15.37
N GLU A 151 10.14 0.59 -14.46
CA GLU A 151 8.88 1.36 -14.57
C GLU A 151 8.94 2.67 -13.78
N CYS A 152 10.08 2.94 -13.15
CA CYS A 152 10.34 4.13 -12.34
C CYS A 152 11.27 5.13 -13.03
N ASP A 153 11.78 4.83 -14.23
CA ASP A 153 12.59 5.72 -15.09
C ASP A 153 11.72 6.69 -15.91
#